data_AF-A0A7H1RLZ1-F1
#
_entry.id   AF-A0A7H1RLZ1-F1
#
_cell.length_a   1.000
_cell.length_b   1.000
_cell.length_c   1.000
_cell.angle_alpha   90.00
_cell.angle_beta   90.00
_cell.angle_gamma   90.00
#
_symmetry.space_group_name_H-M   'P 1'
#
loop_
_entity.id
_entity.type
_entity.pdbx_description
1 polymer ?
#
loop_
_entity_poly.entity_id
_entity_poly.type
_entity_poly.pdbx_seq_one_letter_code
_entity_poly.pdbx_strand_id
1 'polypeptide(L)'
;MKILPLVVALCLLLPACKGEDPEAAARAAAAQAEAKEQAAVAMEKQFEDAVAAQNWRLAKGYGEVLQIDHPTSQAAARVKPRLEDIRAKAEAEVLQQRLAALWSYGDEPVGKDGHQLSASIYSQEPVDTDGGGAHPVRLIFRDHPEWGRSAYLVLEAGDFDCYGGCRLKVVADGKTHTLPGSRPKTDEAIAMFIEDHKALWKLAKSAGHLSIEFPTKAVGRRTAEFEVGGLAPAKLPKWN
;
A
#
# COMPACT_ATOMS: atom_id res chain seq x y z
N MET A 1 -28.52 87.45 43.31
CA MET A 1 -28.27 86.83 41.99
C MET A 1 -29.10 85.54 41.97
N LYS A 2 -30.24 85.45 41.26
CA LYS A 2 -30.42 85.01 39.84
C LYS A 2 -29.77 83.62 39.61
N ILE A 3 -30.38 82.53 39.13
CA ILE A 3 -31.58 82.21 38.32
C ILE A 3 -31.98 80.72 38.56
N LEU A 4 -33.22 80.40 38.17
CA LEU A 4 -34.01 79.14 38.12
C LEU A 4 -33.43 78.02 37.17
N PRO A 5 -34.13 76.89 36.86
CA PRO A 5 -33.72 75.48 37.03
C PRO A 5 -33.51 74.72 35.69
N LEU A 6 -33.18 73.42 35.69
CA LEU A 6 -33.49 72.54 34.54
C LEU A 6 -33.60 71.06 34.94
N VAL A 7 -34.78 70.50 34.64
CA VAL A 7 -35.14 69.08 34.66
C VAL A 7 -34.66 68.43 33.35
N VAL A 8 -34.02 67.26 33.41
CA VAL A 8 -34.02 66.29 32.29
C VAL A 8 -34.19 64.88 32.86
N ALA A 9 -35.35 64.29 32.60
CA ALA A 9 -35.65 62.89 32.78
C ALA A 9 -35.05 62.10 31.60
N LEU A 10 -34.16 61.15 31.88
CA LEU A 10 -33.62 60.23 30.88
C LEU A 10 -34.31 58.87 31.06
N CYS A 11 -35.23 58.56 30.15
CA CYS A 11 -35.88 57.26 30.06
C CYS A 11 -34.87 56.17 29.72
N LEU A 12 -34.73 55.19 30.62
CA LEU A 12 -34.09 53.91 30.37
C LEU A 12 -34.96 53.10 29.40
N LEU A 13 -34.60 53.10 28.12
CA LEU A 13 -35.11 52.12 27.15
C LEU A 13 -34.34 50.81 27.36
N LEU A 14 -34.82 49.96 28.27
CA LEU A 14 -34.52 48.54 28.27
C LEU A 14 -35.48 47.88 27.26
N PRO A 15 -35.03 47.41 26.08
CA PRO A 15 -35.81 46.43 25.35
C PRO A 15 -35.80 45.15 26.19
N ALA A 16 -36.94 44.86 26.78
CA ALA A 16 -37.21 43.64 27.52
C ALA A 16 -36.91 42.41 26.65
N CYS A 17 -36.00 41.55 27.12
CA CYS A 17 -35.96 40.14 26.74
C CYS A 17 -37.26 39.48 27.21
N LYS A 18 -38.32 39.56 26.38
CA LYS A 18 -39.49 38.67 26.49
C LYS A 18 -39.04 37.29 26.02
N GLY A 19 -39.32 36.27 26.84
CA GLY A 19 -38.92 34.89 26.61
C GLY A 19 -39.26 34.40 25.20
N GLU A 20 -38.35 33.62 24.63
CA GLU A 20 -38.56 32.91 23.37
C GLU A 20 -39.92 32.20 23.39
N ASP A 21 -40.73 32.48 22.37
CA ASP A 21 -41.94 31.70 22.10
C ASP A 21 -41.51 30.24 21.88
N PRO A 22 -41.96 29.29 22.73
CA PRO A 22 -41.55 27.89 22.61
C PRO A 22 -41.92 27.28 21.25
N GLU A 23 -42.96 27.79 20.58
CA GLU A 23 -43.32 27.34 19.24
C GLU A 23 -42.35 27.88 18.17
N ALA A 24 -41.90 29.13 18.31
CA ALA A 24 -40.87 29.71 17.44
C ALA A 24 -39.50 29.01 17.62
N ALA A 25 -39.13 28.72 18.86
CA ALA A 25 -37.91 27.97 19.17
C ALA A 25 -37.95 26.53 18.61
N ALA A 26 -39.09 25.84 18.72
CA ALA A 26 -39.27 24.51 18.16
C ALA A 26 -39.17 24.49 16.63
N ARG A 27 -39.77 25.47 15.95
CA ARG A 27 -39.67 25.63 14.48
C ARG A 27 -38.23 25.91 14.03
N ALA A 28 -37.51 26.77 14.75
CA ALA A 28 -36.11 27.07 14.45
C ALA A 28 -35.20 25.83 14.64
N ALA A 29 -35.41 25.06 15.71
CA ALA A 29 -34.69 23.82 15.95
C ALA A 29 -34.98 22.76 14.86
N ALA A 30 -36.23 22.64 14.42
CA ALA A 30 -36.62 21.74 13.33
C ALA A 30 -35.94 22.14 12.00
N ALA A 31 -35.94 23.43 11.66
CA ALA A 31 -35.27 23.92 10.45
C ALA A 31 -33.75 23.68 10.48
N GLN A 32 -33.11 23.86 11.64
CA GLN A 32 -31.69 23.53 11.80
C GLN A 32 -31.41 22.03 11.67
N ALA A 33 -32.28 21.18 12.21
CA ALA A 33 -32.16 19.74 12.07
C ALA A 33 -32.29 19.30 10.60
N GLU A 34 -33.24 19.88 9.87
CA GLU A 34 -33.42 19.62 8.44
C GLU A 34 -32.21 20.09 7.62
N ALA A 35 -31.67 21.28 7.89
CA ALA A 35 -30.47 21.77 7.22
C ALA A 35 -29.24 20.87 7.48
N LYS A 36 -29.07 20.38 8.71
CA LYS A 36 -28.02 19.41 9.07
C LYS A 36 -28.20 18.08 8.33
N GLU A 37 -29.43 17.61 8.19
CA GLU A 37 -29.73 16.38 7.44
C GLU A 37 -29.45 16.57 5.94
N GLN A 38 -29.84 17.70 5.35
CA GLN A 38 -29.54 18.00 3.94
C GLN A 38 -28.03 18.05 3.64
N ALA A 39 -27.25 18.66 4.54
CA ALA A 39 -25.79 18.65 4.44
C ALA A 39 -25.22 17.22 4.51
N ALA A 40 -25.75 16.39 5.44
CA ALA A 40 -25.35 15.00 5.57
C ALA A 40 -25.72 14.16 4.33
N VAL A 41 -26.89 14.39 3.72
CA VAL A 41 -27.33 13.76 2.47
C VAL A 41 -26.42 14.15 1.29
N ALA A 42 -25.96 15.40 1.24
CA ALA A 42 -25.01 15.82 0.20
C ALA A 42 -23.67 15.08 0.33
N MET A 43 -23.19 14.84 1.56
CA MET A 43 -21.99 14.05 1.81
C MET A 43 -22.18 12.56 1.55
N GLU A 44 -23.34 11.99 1.91
CA GLU A 44 -23.71 10.62 1.52
C GLU A 44 -23.68 10.46 0.01
N LYS A 45 -24.19 11.44 -0.75
CA LYS A 45 -24.09 11.42 -2.21
C LYS A 45 -22.64 11.35 -2.70
N GLN A 46 -21.73 12.13 -2.12
CA GLN A 46 -20.30 12.07 -2.47
C GLN A 46 -19.69 10.69 -2.17
N PHE A 47 -20.06 10.09 -1.03
CA PHE A 47 -19.69 8.71 -0.69
C PHE A 47 -20.20 7.72 -1.75
N GLU A 48 -21.49 7.77 -2.11
CA GLU A 48 -22.07 6.86 -3.10
C GLU A 48 -21.45 7.04 -4.50
N ASP A 49 -21.23 8.29 -4.93
CA ASP A 49 -20.58 8.58 -6.21
C ASP A 49 -19.15 8.01 -6.24
N ALA A 50 -18.41 8.10 -5.13
CA ALA A 50 -17.08 7.50 -5.01
C ALA A 50 -17.12 5.96 -4.98
N VAL A 51 -18.12 5.36 -4.32
CA VAL A 51 -18.34 3.90 -4.35
C VAL A 51 -18.67 3.41 -5.75
N ALA A 52 -19.57 4.11 -6.46
CA ALA A 52 -19.95 3.78 -7.83
C ALA A 52 -18.76 3.89 -8.80
N ALA A 53 -17.87 4.85 -8.58
CA ALA A 53 -16.62 5.00 -9.32
C ALA A 53 -15.51 4.02 -8.85
N GLN A 54 -15.78 3.16 -7.86
CA GLN A 54 -14.82 2.26 -7.22
C GLN A 54 -13.57 2.99 -6.67
N ASN A 55 -13.71 4.26 -6.32
CA ASN A 55 -12.65 5.04 -5.69
C ASN A 55 -12.72 4.85 -4.18
N TRP A 56 -12.25 3.69 -3.70
CA TRP A 56 -12.43 3.28 -2.30
C TRP A 56 -11.76 4.22 -1.31
N ARG A 57 -10.58 4.77 -1.66
CA ARG A 57 -9.90 5.76 -0.81
C ARG A 57 -10.74 7.02 -0.63
N LEU A 58 -11.34 7.54 -1.70
CA LEU A 58 -12.19 8.71 -1.63
C LEU A 58 -13.51 8.42 -0.90
N ALA A 59 -14.12 7.25 -1.17
CA ALA A 59 -15.30 6.78 -0.47
C ALA A 59 -15.04 6.63 1.04
N LYS A 60 -13.91 6.03 1.45
CA LYS A 60 -13.49 5.96 2.86
C LYS A 60 -13.46 7.36 3.48
N GLY A 61 -12.81 8.31 2.81
CA GLY A 61 -12.73 9.70 3.27
C GLY A 61 -14.10 10.34 3.47
N TYR A 62 -14.97 10.32 2.45
CA TYR A 62 -16.32 10.90 2.57
C TYR A 62 -17.16 10.23 3.65
N GLY A 63 -17.11 8.90 3.73
CA GLY A 63 -17.84 8.14 4.75
C GLY A 63 -17.37 8.47 6.16
N GLU A 64 -16.06 8.59 6.39
CA GLU A 64 -15.50 8.94 7.70
C GLU A 64 -15.84 10.38 8.12
N VAL A 65 -15.70 11.34 7.22
CA VAL A 65 -16.07 12.74 7.50
C VAL A 65 -17.58 12.84 7.78
N LEU A 66 -18.44 12.09 7.06
CA LEU A 66 -19.88 12.05 7.35
C LEU A 66 -20.17 11.54 8.77
N GLN A 67 -19.45 10.51 9.24
CA GLN A 67 -19.61 10.02 10.61
C GLN A 67 -19.12 11.01 11.67
N ILE A 68 -18.12 11.84 11.35
CA ILE A 68 -17.53 12.83 12.26
C ILE A 68 -18.41 14.09 12.34
N ASP A 69 -18.79 14.63 11.19
CA ASP A 69 -19.48 15.93 11.10
C ASP A 69 -21.00 15.80 11.33
N HIS A 70 -21.58 14.63 10.99
CA HIS A 70 -23.02 14.38 11.10
C HIS A 70 -23.37 13.04 11.78
N PRO A 71 -22.83 12.73 12.97
CA PRO A 71 -22.91 11.39 13.59
C PRO A 71 -24.34 10.90 13.88
N THR A 72 -25.30 11.80 14.05
CA THR A 72 -26.69 11.49 14.39
C THR A 72 -27.66 11.64 13.21
N SER A 73 -27.16 11.95 12.00
CA SER A 73 -28.00 12.07 10.80
C SER A 73 -28.49 10.71 10.31
N GLN A 74 -29.59 10.69 9.55
CA GLN A 74 -30.07 9.44 8.93
C GLN A 74 -29.11 8.98 7.83
N ALA A 75 -28.52 9.92 7.09
CA ALA A 75 -27.44 9.67 6.13
C ALA A 75 -26.25 8.92 6.77
N ALA A 76 -25.75 9.39 7.91
CA ALA A 76 -24.67 8.70 8.62
C ALA A 76 -25.09 7.28 9.04
N ALA A 77 -26.33 7.09 9.52
CA ALA A 77 -26.83 5.77 9.89
C ALA A 77 -26.87 4.78 8.71
N ARG A 78 -27.18 5.25 7.49
CA ARG A 78 -27.17 4.42 6.26
C ARG A 78 -25.76 4.04 5.80
N VAL A 79 -24.81 4.97 5.88
CA VAL A 79 -23.41 4.75 5.44
C VAL A 79 -22.61 3.90 6.43
N LYS A 80 -22.84 4.06 7.73
CA LYS A 80 -22.08 3.39 8.79
C LYS A 80 -21.86 1.88 8.61
N PRO A 81 -22.87 1.04 8.32
CA PRO A 81 -22.66 -0.41 8.18
C PRO A 81 -21.79 -0.79 6.97
N ARG A 82 -21.64 0.09 5.97
CA ARG A 82 -20.83 -0.16 4.77
C ARG A 82 -19.38 0.31 4.94
N LEU A 83 -19.12 1.19 5.91
CA LEU A 83 -17.83 1.86 6.02
C LEU A 83 -16.67 0.90 6.30
N GLU A 84 -16.90 -0.18 7.04
CA GLU A 84 -15.85 -1.20 7.30
C GLU A 84 -15.39 -1.91 6.02
N ASP A 85 -16.32 -2.32 5.14
CA ASP A 85 -15.97 -2.92 3.85
C ASP A 85 -15.23 -1.92 2.94
N ILE A 86 -15.68 -0.67 2.92
CA ILE A 86 -15.01 0.40 2.15
C ILE A 86 -13.60 0.67 2.69
N ARG A 87 -13.41 0.67 4.01
CA ARG A 87 -12.08 0.77 4.64
C ARG A 87 -11.18 -0.38 4.23
N ALA A 88 -11.66 -1.61 4.32
CA ALA A 88 -10.91 -2.79 3.94
C ALA A 88 -10.48 -2.75 2.46
N LYS A 89 -11.38 -2.32 1.56
CA LYS A 89 -11.06 -2.14 0.13
C LYS A 89 -10.02 -1.05 -0.11
N ALA A 90 -10.17 0.11 0.54
CA ALA A 90 -9.21 1.20 0.43
C ALA A 90 -7.81 0.80 0.94
N GLU A 91 -7.76 0.07 2.05
CA GLU A 91 -6.52 -0.44 2.64
C GLU A 91 -5.88 -1.52 1.77
N ALA A 92 -6.68 -2.42 1.18
CA ALA A 92 -6.20 -3.40 0.22
C ALA A 92 -5.60 -2.74 -1.04
N GLU A 93 -6.22 -1.67 -1.56
CA GLU A 93 -5.65 -0.93 -2.70
C GLU A 93 -4.33 -0.27 -2.37
N VAL A 94 -4.22 0.39 -1.21
CA VAL A 94 -2.98 1.04 -0.77
C VAL A 94 -1.89 -0.01 -0.57
N LEU A 95 -2.21 -1.13 0.08
CA LEU A 95 -1.28 -2.25 0.25
C LEU A 95 -0.81 -2.79 -1.10
N GLN A 96 -1.74 -3.00 -2.05
CA GLN A 96 -1.39 -3.51 -3.37
C GLN A 96 -0.50 -2.54 -4.15
N GLN A 97 -0.76 -1.24 -4.07
CA GLN A 97 0.09 -0.21 -4.67
C GLN A 97 1.49 -0.20 -4.05
N ARG A 98 1.58 -0.30 -2.71
CA ARG A 98 2.85 -0.38 -1.99
C ARG A 98 3.66 -1.60 -2.41
N LEU A 99 3.03 -2.78 -2.45
CA LEU A 99 3.68 -4.03 -2.86
C LEU A 99 4.12 -3.98 -4.31
N ALA A 100 3.29 -3.45 -5.22
CA ALA A 100 3.65 -3.31 -6.63
C ALA A 100 4.85 -2.37 -6.83
N ALA A 101 4.97 -1.31 -6.01
CA ALA A 101 6.08 -0.36 -6.05
C ALA A 101 7.43 -0.95 -5.61
N LEU A 102 7.46 -2.11 -4.95
CA LEU A 102 8.70 -2.81 -4.62
C LEU A 102 9.37 -3.44 -5.85
N TRP A 103 8.61 -3.66 -6.91
CA TRP A 103 9.08 -4.32 -8.12
C TRP A 103 9.59 -3.33 -9.15
N SER A 104 10.80 -3.60 -9.66
CA SER A 104 11.35 -2.92 -10.81
C SER A 104 11.27 -3.82 -12.04
N TYR A 105 10.71 -3.30 -13.13
CA TYR A 105 10.60 -4.02 -14.40
C TYR A 105 11.50 -3.38 -15.45
N GLY A 106 12.28 -4.20 -16.15
CA GLY A 106 13.16 -3.76 -17.24
C GLY A 106 12.74 -4.36 -18.57
N ASP A 107 12.95 -3.60 -19.64
CA ASP A 107 12.78 -4.02 -21.04
C ASP A 107 13.95 -3.43 -21.83
N GLU A 108 14.96 -4.26 -22.07
CA GLU A 108 16.22 -3.83 -22.69
C GLU A 108 16.40 -4.48 -24.06
N PRO A 109 16.72 -3.71 -25.12
CA PRO A 109 17.04 -4.29 -26.41
C PRO A 109 18.33 -5.12 -26.33
N VAL A 110 18.31 -6.34 -26.86
CA VAL A 110 19.46 -7.24 -26.92
C VAL A 110 19.55 -7.93 -28.28
N GLY A 111 20.77 -8.03 -28.82
CA GLY A 111 20.98 -8.53 -30.18
C GLY A 111 20.39 -7.59 -31.24
N LYS A 112 19.92 -8.15 -32.37
CA LYS A 112 19.37 -7.35 -33.48
C LYS A 112 17.90 -6.96 -33.29
N ASP A 113 17.06 -7.90 -32.86
CA ASP A 113 15.60 -7.73 -32.76
C ASP A 113 15.02 -8.30 -31.45
N GLY A 114 15.87 -8.59 -30.47
CA GLY A 114 15.48 -9.21 -29.20
C GLY A 114 15.24 -8.18 -28.10
N HIS A 115 14.35 -8.51 -27.17
CA HIS A 115 14.13 -7.75 -25.95
C HIS A 115 14.31 -8.66 -24.73
N GLN A 116 15.11 -8.23 -23.78
CA GLN A 116 15.28 -8.87 -22.49
C GLN A 116 14.32 -8.22 -21.50
N LEU A 117 13.35 -9.01 -21.02
CA LEU A 117 12.44 -8.57 -19.97
C LEU A 117 12.98 -8.99 -18.62
N SER A 118 12.85 -8.14 -17.61
CA SER A 118 13.19 -8.49 -16.23
C SER A 118 12.19 -7.97 -15.22
N ALA A 119 12.06 -8.69 -14.12
CA ALA A 119 11.42 -8.24 -12.89
C ALA A 119 12.42 -8.43 -11.75
N SER A 120 12.60 -7.42 -10.92
CA SER A 120 13.51 -7.47 -9.78
C SER A 120 12.90 -6.86 -8.54
N ILE A 121 13.30 -7.40 -7.39
CA ILE A 121 12.90 -6.94 -6.07
C ILE A 121 14.10 -7.05 -5.13
N TYR A 122 14.23 -6.10 -4.21
CA TYR A 122 15.22 -6.14 -3.15
C TYR A 122 14.69 -6.87 -1.93
N SER A 123 15.61 -7.39 -1.11
CA SER A 123 15.26 -7.91 0.21
C SER A 123 14.66 -6.81 1.08
N GLN A 124 13.71 -7.17 1.96
CA GLN A 124 13.09 -6.26 2.92
C GLN A 124 14.14 -5.55 3.75
N GLU A 125 15.07 -6.34 4.30
CA GLU A 125 16.20 -5.84 5.08
C GLU A 125 17.51 -6.16 4.37
N PRO A 126 18.54 -5.29 4.49
CA PRO A 126 19.90 -5.61 4.09
C PRO A 126 20.44 -6.84 4.85
N VAL A 127 21.33 -7.60 4.22
CA VAL A 127 21.91 -8.83 4.76
C VAL A 127 23.44 -8.71 4.75
N ASP A 128 24.08 -9.02 5.89
CA ASP A 128 25.54 -9.11 5.96
C ASP A 128 26.02 -10.45 5.37
N THR A 129 26.60 -10.38 4.17
CA THR A 129 26.99 -11.54 3.38
C THR A 129 28.49 -11.81 3.36
N ASP A 130 29.31 -10.88 3.86
CA ASP A 130 30.77 -10.98 3.87
C ASP A 130 31.48 -10.61 5.18
N GLY A 131 30.73 -10.13 6.18
CA GLY A 131 31.25 -9.66 7.46
C GLY A 131 31.64 -8.17 7.46
N GLY A 132 31.47 -7.47 6.34
CA GLY A 132 31.79 -6.05 6.17
C GLY A 132 30.62 -5.10 6.48
N GLY A 133 29.40 -5.63 6.56
CA GLY A 133 28.19 -4.84 6.77
C GLY A 133 27.00 -5.38 5.99
N ALA A 134 25.80 -4.93 6.34
CA ALA A 134 24.58 -5.41 5.70
C ALA A 134 24.28 -4.64 4.40
N HIS A 135 24.10 -5.37 3.29
CA HIS A 135 23.77 -4.81 1.97
C HIS A 135 22.49 -5.42 1.38
N PRO A 136 21.77 -4.72 0.50
CA PRO A 136 20.59 -5.27 -0.16
C PRO A 136 20.91 -6.52 -0.99
N VAL A 137 20.09 -7.56 -0.86
CA VAL A 137 20.12 -8.73 -1.75
C VAL A 137 19.03 -8.54 -2.79
N ARG A 138 19.36 -8.74 -4.06
CA ARG A 138 18.37 -8.56 -5.14
C ARG A 138 17.98 -9.90 -5.75
N LEU A 139 16.68 -10.16 -5.82
CA LEU A 139 16.09 -11.27 -6.59
C LEU A 139 15.68 -10.77 -7.96
N ILE A 140 16.06 -11.52 -9.01
CA ILE A 140 15.79 -11.15 -10.41
C ILE A 140 15.19 -12.34 -11.15
N PHE A 141 14.10 -12.09 -11.88
CA PHE A 141 13.56 -12.95 -12.93
C PHE A 141 13.86 -12.30 -14.28
N ARG A 142 14.40 -13.06 -15.22
CA ARG A 142 14.85 -12.55 -16.52
C ARG A 142 14.40 -13.47 -17.65
N ASP A 143 13.74 -12.92 -18.66
CA ASP A 143 13.47 -13.55 -19.95
C ASP A 143 14.45 -13.00 -20.98
N HIS A 144 15.47 -13.78 -21.36
CA HIS A 144 16.41 -13.43 -22.41
C HIS A 144 16.03 -14.17 -23.71
N PRO A 145 16.00 -13.51 -24.88
CA PRO A 145 15.58 -14.15 -26.13
C PRO A 145 16.46 -15.34 -26.54
N GLU A 146 17.78 -15.25 -26.35
CA GLU A 146 18.70 -16.35 -26.66
C GLU A 146 18.93 -17.34 -25.50
N TRP A 147 19.18 -16.85 -24.27
CA TRP A 147 19.51 -17.69 -23.13
C TRP A 147 18.29 -18.25 -22.38
N GLY A 148 17.09 -17.80 -22.75
CA GLY A 148 15.84 -18.22 -22.11
C GLY A 148 15.61 -17.58 -20.75
N ARG A 149 14.83 -18.27 -19.93
CA ARG A 149 14.35 -17.79 -18.62
C ARG A 149 15.30 -18.21 -17.51
N SER A 150 15.58 -17.28 -16.60
CA SER A 150 16.43 -17.51 -15.44
C SER A 150 15.95 -16.74 -14.23
N ALA A 151 16.11 -17.32 -13.05
CA ALA A 151 15.94 -16.63 -11.78
C ALA A 151 17.26 -16.67 -10.99
N TYR A 152 17.66 -15.56 -10.38
CA TYR A 152 18.93 -15.49 -9.67
C TYR A 152 18.93 -14.44 -8.56
N LEU A 153 19.78 -14.65 -7.57
CA LEU A 153 20.13 -13.67 -6.54
C LEU A 153 21.41 -12.94 -6.93
N VAL A 154 21.48 -11.65 -6.62
CA VAL A 154 22.68 -10.82 -6.73
C VAL A 154 23.03 -10.26 -5.36
N LEU A 155 24.32 -10.32 -5.01
CA LEU A 155 24.86 -9.64 -3.83
C LEU A 155 25.60 -8.37 -4.27
N GLU A 156 25.52 -7.33 -3.44
CA GLU A 156 26.36 -6.14 -3.59
C GLU A 156 27.78 -6.37 -3.04
N ALA A 157 27.90 -7.23 -2.02
CA ALA A 157 29.15 -7.56 -1.35
C ALA A 157 29.26 -9.07 -1.03
N GLY A 158 30.48 -9.59 -1.03
CA GLY A 158 30.74 -11.02 -0.83
C GLY A 158 30.49 -11.89 -2.06
N ASP A 159 30.37 -13.20 -1.84
CA ASP A 159 30.20 -14.18 -2.90
C ASP A 159 29.46 -15.43 -2.37
N PHE A 160 28.75 -16.11 -3.26
CA PHE A 160 28.00 -17.32 -2.93
C PHE A 160 28.92 -18.55 -2.89
N ASP A 161 28.74 -19.41 -1.89
CA ASP A 161 29.40 -20.72 -1.83
C ASP A 161 28.50 -21.81 -2.44
N CYS A 162 28.29 -21.71 -3.76
CA CYS A 162 27.36 -22.59 -4.51
C CYS A 162 27.93 -23.02 -5.89
N TYR A 163 29.26 -23.14 -6.03
CA TYR A 163 29.91 -23.41 -7.33
C TYR A 163 29.68 -24.80 -7.92
N GLY A 164 29.49 -25.82 -7.07
CA GLY A 164 29.17 -27.19 -7.48
C GLY A 164 27.65 -27.46 -7.53
N GLY A 165 26.85 -26.40 -7.40
CA GLY A 165 25.45 -26.49 -7.05
C GLY A 165 25.23 -26.61 -5.55
N CYS A 166 24.06 -26.17 -5.09
CA CYS A 166 23.64 -26.23 -3.70
C CYS A 166 22.12 -26.41 -3.60
N ARG A 167 21.65 -26.69 -2.38
CA ARG A 167 20.23 -26.75 -2.06
C ARG A 167 19.85 -25.49 -1.28
N LEU A 168 18.94 -24.71 -1.84
CA LEU A 168 18.40 -23.51 -1.25
C LEU A 168 17.14 -23.86 -0.48
N LYS A 169 17.04 -23.39 0.76
CA LYS A 169 15.79 -23.45 1.52
C LYS A 169 14.99 -22.22 1.15
N VAL A 170 13.81 -22.43 0.59
CA VAL A 170 12.89 -21.36 0.18
C VAL A 170 11.63 -21.48 1.02
N VAL A 171 11.21 -20.43 1.70
CA VAL A 171 9.96 -20.42 2.47
C VAL A 171 8.99 -19.46 1.81
N ALA A 172 7.82 -19.94 1.41
CA ALA A 172 6.75 -19.15 0.81
C ALA A 172 5.54 -19.18 1.76
N ASP A 173 5.18 -18.03 2.34
CA ASP A 173 4.11 -17.91 3.36
C ASP A 173 4.14 -19.03 4.42
N GLY A 174 5.32 -19.28 4.99
CA GLY A 174 5.55 -20.31 6.02
C GLY A 174 5.73 -21.74 5.50
N LYS A 175 5.49 -22.02 4.21
CA LYS A 175 5.69 -23.35 3.62
C LYS A 175 7.12 -23.48 3.10
N THR A 176 7.81 -24.52 3.56
CA THR A 176 9.21 -24.77 3.17
C THR A 176 9.30 -25.58 1.88
N HIS A 177 10.17 -25.12 0.99
CA HIS A 177 10.55 -25.73 -0.27
C HIS A 177 12.07 -25.85 -0.34
N THR A 178 12.56 -26.79 -1.14
CA THR A 178 13.99 -26.91 -1.45
C THR A 178 14.16 -26.77 -2.94
N LEU A 179 14.92 -25.77 -3.37
CA LEU A 179 15.21 -25.54 -4.78
C LEU A 179 16.71 -25.71 -5.06
N PRO A 180 17.09 -26.30 -6.21
CA PRO A 180 18.48 -26.33 -6.64
C PRO A 180 18.97 -24.93 -7.00
N GLY A 181 20.19 -24.60 -6.61
CA GLY A 181 20.87 -23.39 -7.05
C GLY A 181 22.28 -23.68 -7.54
N SER A 182 22.86 -22.75 -8.29
CA SER A 182 24.27 -22.81 -8.69
C SER A 182 24.87 -21.41 -8.86
N ARG A 183 26.17 -21.26 -8.59
CA ARG A 183 26.94 -20.06 -8.89
C ARG A 183 28.01 -20.38 -9.95
N PRO A 184 27.86 -19.89 -11.20
CA PRO A 184 28.84 -20.17 -12.26
C PRO A 184 30.24 -19.67 -11.89
N LYS A 185 31.29 -20.32 -12.40
CA LYS A 185 32.68 -19.87 -12.27
C LYS A 185 32.98 -18.77 -13.28
N THR A 186 32.53 -17.56 -12.98
CA THR A 186 32.83 -16.33 -13.74
C THR A 186 33.16 -15.19 -12.79
N ASP A 187 33.88 -14.21 -13.32
CA ASP A 187 34.28 -12.97 -12.66
C ASP A 187 33.35 -11.80 -13.06
N GLU A 188 32.44 -12.02 -14.02
CA GLU A 188 31.61 -10.98 -14.66
C GLU A 188 30.30 -10.68 -13.91
N ALA A 189 29.84 -11.57 -13.03
CA ALA A 189 28.64 -11.35 -12.21
C ALA A 189 28.62 -12.18 -10.93
N ILE A 190 28.43 -11.52 -9.78
CA ILE A 190 28.21 -12.16 -8.47
C ILE A 190 26.74 -12.58 -8.36
N ALA A 191 26.34 -13.51 -9.23
CA ALA A 191 24.98 -14.03 -9.29
C ALA A 191 24.94 -15.53 -8.98
N MET A 192 23.93 -15.95 -8.22
CA MET A 192 23.61 -17.35 -8.02
C MET A 192 22.24 -17.64 -8.60
N PHE A 193 22.18 -18.57 -9.54
CA PHE A 193 20.96 -19.03 -10.17
C PHE A 193 20.17 -19.93 -9.23
N ILE A 194 18.85 -19.78 -9.26
CA ILE A 194 17.90 -20.79 -8.80
C ILE A 194 17.47 -21.57 -10.05
N GLU A 195 17.96 -22.79 -10.18
CA GLU A 195 17.86 -23.59 -11.41
C GLU A 195 16.39 -23.91 -11.76
N ASP A 196 15.59 -24.25 -10.74
CA ASP A 196 14.14 -24.40 -10.88
C ASP A 196 13.43 -23.04 -10.80
N HIS A 197 13.75 -22.19 -11.77
CA HIS A 197 13.15 -20.87 -11.93
C HIS A 197 11.62 -20.93 -12.08
N LYS A 198 11.07 -22.01 -12.65
CA LYS A 198 9.63 -22.20 -12.80
C LYS A 198 8.95 -22.39 -11.45
N ALA A 199 9.51 -23.23 -10.58
CA ALA A 199 8.99 -23.40 -9.23
C ALA A 199 9.10 -22.10 -8.44
N LEU A 200 10.25 -21.41 -8.49
CA LEU A 200 10.43 -20.14 -7.79
C LEU A 200 9.43 -19.08 -8.25
N TRP A 201 9.23 -18.94 -9.56
CA TRP A 201 8.25 -18.01 -10.11
C TRP A 201 6.82 -18.34 -9.67
N LYS A 202 6.45 -19.63 -9.65
CA LYS A 202 5.14 -20.05 -9.15
C LYS A 202 4.94 -19.65 -7.70
N LEU A 203 5.96 -19.82 -6.84
CA LEU A 203 5.91 -19.39 -5.45
C LEU A 203 5.75 -17.87 -5.33
N ALA A 204 6.58 -17.10 -6.04
CA ALA A 204 6.53 -15.64 -6.04
C ALA A 204 5.18 -15.09 -6.54
N LYS A 205 4.52 -15.77 -7.49
CA LYS A 205 3.19 -15.39 -7.99
C LYS A 205 2.05 -15.61 -6.99
N SER A 206 2.18 -16.60 -6.11
CA SER A 206 1.10 -17.03 -5.23
C SER A 206 1.27 -16.61 -3.78
N ALA A 207 2.49 -16.24 -3.38
CA ALA A 207 2.81 -15.90 -2.01
C ALA A 207 2.75 -14.39 -1.75
N GLY A 208 2.53 -14.01 -0.49
CA GLY A 208 2.79 -12.63 -0.04
C GLY A 208 4.27 -12.41 0.28
N HIS A 209 4.90 -13.41 0.89
CA HIS A 209 6.28 -13.36 1.37
C HIS A 209 7.08 -14.57 0.89
N LEU A 210 8.35 -14.31 0.58
CA LEU A 210 9.32 -15.33 0.20
C LEU A 210 10.61 -15.11 0.99
N SER A 211 11.14 -16.14 1.64
CA SER A 211 12.51 -16.11 2.16
C SER A 211 13.38 -17.14 1.47
N ILE A 212 14.64 -16.79 1.19
CA ILE A 212 15.60 -17.67 0.53
C ILE A 212 16.87 -17.71 1.38
N GLU A 213 17.19 -18.89 1.88
CA GLU A 213 18.43 -19.15 2.61
C GLU A 213 19.50 -19.71 1.65
N PHE A 214 20.61 -19.00 1.54
CA PHE A 214 21.71 -19.29 0.62
C PHE A 214 23.07 -19.31 1.34
N PRO A 215 24.05 -20.09 0.84
CA PRO A 215 25.39 -20.12 1.41
C PRO A 215 26.25 -18.97 0.89
N THR A 216 27.00 -18.30 1.77
CA THR A 216 28.05 -17.34 1.41
C THR A 216 29.42 -17.90 1.77
N LYS A 217 30.46 -17.41 1.08
CA LYS A 217 31.85 -17.86 1.32
C LYS A 217 32.41 -17.45 2.68
N ALA A 218 32.05 -16.27 3.17
CA ALA A 218 32.76 -15.64 4.29
C ALA A 218 32.06 -15.87 5.64
N VAL A 219 30.72 -15.87 5.67
CA VAL A 219 29.96 -15.84 6.94
C VAL A 219 28.90 -16.93 7.05
N GLY A 220 28.97 -17.94 6.18
CA GLY A 220 28.10 -19.11 6.19
C GLY A 220 26.74 -18.85 5.55
N ARG A 221 25.69 -19.50 6.07
CA ARG A 221 24.34 -19.37 5.49
C ARG A 221 23.68 -18.05 5.93
N ARG A 222 23.00 -17.42 4.99
CA ARG A 222 22.25 -16.19 5.18
C ARG A 222 20.87 -16.31 4.53
N THR A 223 19.93 -15.52 5.04
CA THR A 223 18.55 -15.51 4.55
C THR A 223 18.20 -14.11 4.10
N ALA A 224 17.66 -13.99 2.90
CA ALA A 224 17.02 -12.77 2.42
C ALA A 224 15.51 -12.98 2.37
N GLU A 225 14.75 -11.99 2.82
CA GLU A 225 13.28 -11.98 2.82
C GLU A 225 12.75 -10.97 1.81
N PHE A 226 11.69 -11.32 1.09
CA PHE A 226 11.12 -10.54 -0.01
C PHE A 226 9.60 -10.48 0.13
N GLU A 227 9.01 -9.30 -0.04
CA GLU A 227 7.56 -9.11 -0.13
C GLU A 227 7.09 -9.22 -1.58
N VAL A 228 6.76 -10.43 -2.00
CA VAL A 228 6.54 -10.77 -3.42
C VAL A 228 5.09 -10.53 -3.89
N GLY A 229 4.15 -10.26 -2.99
CA GLY A 229 2.72 -10.14 -3.30
C GLY A 229 2.32 -9.07 -4.35
N GLY A 230 3.22 -8.15 -4.69
CA GLY A 230 3.03 -7.13 -5.73
C GLY A 230 3.52 -7.51 -7.13
N LEU A 231 3.97 -8.75 -7.33
CA LEU A 231 4.48 -9.20 -8.63
C LEU A 231 3.39 -9.09 -9.71
N ALA A 232 3.72 -8.50 -10.86
CA ALA A 232 2.84 -8.34 -12.01
C ALA A 232 3.22 -9.32 -13.13
N PRO A 233 2.58 -10.52 -13.22
CA PRO A 233 3.03 -11.56 -14.14
C PRO A 233 2.85 -11.20 -15.62
N ALA A 234 1.93 -10.27 -15.92
CA ALA A 234 1.74 -9.74 -17.26
C ALA A 234 2.96 -8.99 -17.82
N LYS A 235 3.86 -8.51 -16.95
CA LYS A 235 5.12 -7.85 -17.37
C LYS A 235 6.16 -8.85 -17.90
N LEU A 236 6.01 -10.14 -17.59
CA LEU A 236 6.85 -11.22 -18.09
C LEU A 236 5.96 -12.32 -18.70
N PRO A 237 5.37 -12.09 -19.89
CA PRO A 237 4.29 -12.93 -20.42
C PRO A 237 4.71 -14.39 -20.64
N LYS A 238 5.95 -14.65 -21.05
CA LYS A 238 6.47 -16.01 -21.27
C LYS A 238 6.72 -16.82 -20.00
N TRP A 239 6.51 -16.23 -18.83
CA TRP A 239 6.63 -16.93 -17.55
C TRP A 239 5.32 -17.54 -17.05
N ASN A 240 4.22 -17.36 -17.79
CA ASN A 240 2.88 -17.85 -17.42
C ASN A 240 2.51 -19.14 -18.15
#